data_AF-A0A1F8RSD3-F1
#
_entry.id   AF-A0A1F8RSD3-F1
#
_cell.length_a   1.000
_cell.length_b   1.000
_cell.length_c   1.000
_cell.angle_alpha   90.00
_cell.angle_beta   90.00
_cell.angle_gamma   90.00
#
_symmetry.space_group_name_H-M   'P 1'
#
loop_
_entity.id
_entity.type
_entity.pdbx_description
1 polymer ?
#
loop_
_entity_poly.entity_id
_entity_poly.type
_entity_poly.pdbx_seq_one_letter_code
_entity_poly.pdbx_strand_id
1 'polypeptide(L)'
;MQVDLICLDTIFPNEGLERFWRWLHNDRQCATLRVVLLAPPSATVVQAALPSFFQAERDGLVSKPLASRELARVVAQVLAARPREREADLLQVGSITLDGATRQLLFAGGGALPLTPTEWRLLRCLMQRPAEFVSPEELLEQVWGYPEGTGGPEVVRAHVSNLRRKLHSIGEDPQILRTIPYLGYGFVADEGMGT
;
A
#
# COMPACT_ATOMS: atom_id res chain seq x y z
N MET A 1 18.17 20.06 -14.84
CA MET A 1 17.88 20.29 -13.42
C MET A 1 17.24 19.01 -12.91
N GLN A 2 17.97 18.23 -12.13
CA GLN A 2 17.44 17.02 -11.52
C GLN A 2 16.82 17.43 -10.18
N VAL A 3 15.55 17.05 -9.95
CA VAL A 3 14.87 17.25 -8.68
C VAL A 3 14.99 15.94 -7.92
N ASP A 4 15.36 15.98 -6.64
CA ASP A 4 15.50 14.78 -5.79
C ASP A 4 14.41 14.69 -4.70
N LEU A 5 13.70 15.80 -4.44
CA LEU A 5 12.66 15.89 -3.42
C LEU A 5 11.59 16.92 -3.78
N ILE A 6 10.34 16.61 -3.42
CA ILE A 6 9.18 17.49 -3.55
C ILE A 6 8.59 17.74 -2.15
N CYS A 7 8.41 19.01 -1.80
CA CYS A 7 7.58 19.40 -0.65
C CYS A 7 6.14 19.63 -1.11
N LEU A 8 5.19 18.93 -0.50
CA LEU A 8 3.77 19.01 -0.84
C LEU A 8 2.96 19.56 0.33
N ASP A 9 2.12 20.55 0.06
CA ASP A 9 1.20 21.09 1.05
C ASP A 9 -0.08 20.26 1.09
N THR A 10 -0.52 19.81 2.28
CA THR A 10 -1.75 19.04 2.41
C THR A 10 -3.02 19.89 2.31
N ILE A 11 -2.93 21.22 2.17
CA ILE A 11 -4.06 22.11 1.84
C ILE A 11 -4.54 21.89 0.39
N PHE A 12 -3.86 21.01 -0.36
CA PHE A 12 -4.37 20.50 -1.62
C PHE A 12 -5.75 19.84 -1.44
N PRO A 13 -6.73 20.07 -2.34
CA PRO A 13 -8.00 19.37 -2.27
C PRO A 13 -7.77 17.85 -2.30
N ASN A 14 -8.32 17.11 -1.33
CA ASN A 14 -7.99 15.72 -1.04
C ASN A 14 -8.01 14.78 -2.28
N GLU A 15 -8.95 14.99 -3.23
CA GLU A 15 -9.01 14.18 -4.47
C GLU A 15 -7.78 14.36 -5.37
N GLY A 16 -7.15 15.54 -5.34
CA GLY A 16 -5.98 15.87 -6.15
C GLY A 16 -4.69 15.28 -5.59
N LEU A 17 -4.55 15.20 -4.26
CA LEU A 17 -3.33 14.74 -3.61
C LEU A 17 -3.11 13.24 -3.82
N GLU A 18 -4.17 12.45 -3.65
CA GLU A 18 -4.18 11.00 -3.92
C GLU A 18 -3.83 10.70 -5.39
N ARG A 19 -4.41 11.46 -6.33
CA ARG A 19 -4.13 11.30 -7.75
C ARG A 19 -2.69 11.71 -8.11
N PHE A 20 -2.22 12.82 -7.55
CA PHE A 20 -0.85 13.29 -7.74
C PHE A 20 0.16 12.29 -7.20
N TRP A 21 -0.07 11.78 -5.99
CA TRP A 21 0.75 10.76 -5.37
C TRP A 21 0.86 9.51 -6.24
N ARG A 22 -0.29 9.01 -6.73
CA ARG A 22 -0.32 7.86 -7.63
C ARG A 22 0.44 8.12 -8.93
N TRP A 23 0.29 9.29 -9.53
CA TRP A 23 1.07 9.67 -10.71
C TRP A 23 2.57 9.69 -10.41
N LEU A 24 2.98 10.32 -9.30
CA LEU A 24 4.38 10.45 -8.90
C LEU A 24 5.06 9.09 -8.73
N HIS A 25 4.39 8.12 -8.09
CA HIS A 25 4.99 6.80 -7.87
C HIS A 25 4.93 5.89 -9.11
N ASN A 26 3.94 6.07 -9.98
CA ASN A 26 3.79 5.28 -11.21
C ASN A 26 4.75 5.75 -12.32
N ASP A 27 5.09 7.03 -12.36
CA ASP A 27 6.00 7.56 -13.37
C ASP A 27 7.44 7.11 -13.10
N ARG A 28 8.03 6.38 -14.05
CA ARG A 28 9.42 5.91 -13.93
C ARG A 28 10.42 7.06 -13.83
N GLN A 29 10.12 8.23 -14.40
CA GLN A 29 10.95 9.42 -14.29
C GLN A 29 10.93 10.00 -12.87
N CYS A 30 9.88 9.70 -12.10
CA CYS A 30 9.69 10.17 -10.73
C CYS A 30 10.08 9.12 -9.67
N ALA A 31 10.57 7.95 -10.09
CA ALA A 31 10.85 6.82 -9.20
C ALA A 31 11.81 7.12 -8.04
N THR A 32 12.72 8.07 -8.24
CA THR A 32 13.74 8.46 -7.25
C THR A 32 13.33 9.69 -6.44
N LEU A 33 12.20 10.31 -6.78
CA LEU A 33 11.70 11.49 -6.09
C LEU A 33 11.18 11.11 -4.71
N ARG A 34 11.66 11.83 -3.72
CA ARG A 34 11.16 11.75 -2.35
C ARG A 34 10.11 12.81 -2.11
N VAL A 35 9.16 12.51 -1.25
CA VAL A 35 8.12 13.46 -0.85
C VAL A 35 8.38 13.91 0.58
N VAL A 36 7.97 15.13 0.91
CA VAL A 36 7.76 15.62 2.28
C VAL A 36 6.42 16.32 2.32
N LEU A 37 5.51 15.87 3.18
CA LEU A 37 4.20 16.50 3.37
C LEU A 37 4.24 17.59 4.45
N LEU A 38 3.58 18.71 4.16
CA LEU A 38 3.42 19.85 5.05
C LEU A 38 1.98 19.88 5.55
N ALA A 39 1.76 19.36 6.75
CA ALA A 39 0.42 19.16 7.31
C ALA A 39 0.10 20.15 8.43
N PRO A 40 -1.17 20.47 8.69
CA PRO A 40 -1.56 21.27 9.86
C PRO A 40 -1.20 20.57 11.19
N PRO A 41 -1.11 21.29 12.33
CA PRO A 41 -0.61 20.74 13.59
C PRO A 41 -1.54 19.73 14.28
N SER A 42 -2.80 19.64 13.85
CA SER A 42 -3.81 18.78 14.50
C SER A 42 -3.74 17.35 13.97
N ALA A 43 -3.56 16.36 14.86
CA ALA A 43 -3.49 14.94 14.51
C ALA A 43 -4.70 14.44 13.70
N THR A 44 -5.91 14.89 14.05
CA THR A 44 -7.13 14.55 13.31
C THR A 44 -7.10 15.10 11.89
N VAL A 45 -6.58 16.32 11.71
CA VAL A 45 -6.50 16.97 10.39
C VAL A 45 -5.35 16.37 9.56
N VAL A 46 -4.21 16.04 10.20
CA VAL A 46 -3.13 15.28 9.57
C VAL A 46 -3.68 13.98 9.01
N GLN A 47 -4.35 13.16 9.82
CA GLN A 47 -4.84 11.86 9.38
C GLN A 47 -5.87 11.94 8.25
N ALA A 48 -6.67 13.01 8.20
CA ALA A 48 -7.62 13.27 7.14
C ALA A 48 -6.99 13.84 5.84
N ALA A 49 -5.81 14.45 5.94
CA ALA A 49 -5.14 15.13 4.83
C ALA A 49 -3.97 14.31 4.25
N LEU A 50 -3.51 13.28 4.96
CA LEU A 50 -2.51 12.35 4.44
C LEU A 50 -3.14 11.46 3.37
N PRO A 51 -2.44 11.23 2.24
CA PRO A 51 -2.79 10.16 1.33
C PRO A 51 -2.84 8.86 2.11
N SER A 52 -3.82 8.03 1.78
CA SER A 52 -3.91 6.65 2.26
C SER A 52 -2.62 5.87 2.03
N PHE A 53 -1.82 6.29 1.04
CA PHE A 53 -0.53 5.72 0.63
C PHE A 53 0.69 6.17 1.43
N PHE A 54 0.56 7.19 2.28
CA PHE A 54 1.66 7.80 3.01
C PHE A 54 2.37 6.82 3.97
N GLN A 55 3.71 6.84 3.97
CA GLN A 55 4.54 6.12 4.92
C GLN A 55 5.49 7.09 5.62
N ALA A 56 5.32 7.28 6.93
CA ALA A 56 6.10 8.26 7.69
C ALA A 56 7.63 8.03 7.62
N GLU A 57 8.06 6.77 7.49
CA GLU A 57 9.48 6.40 7.37
C GLU A 57 10.11 6.83 6.04
N ARG A 58 9.31 6.94 4.97
CA ARG A 58 9.78 7.20 3.61
C ARG A 58 9.50 8.62 3.15
N ASP A 59 8.30 9.11 3.43
CA ASP A 59 7.73 10.25 2.73
C ASP A 59 7.68 11.55 3.55
N GLY A 60 8.25 11.55 4.77
CA GLY A 60 8.44 12.75 5.61
C GLY A 60 7.17 13.54 5.95
N LEU A 61 6.96 13.84 7.23
CA LEU A 61 5.87 14.72 7.65
C LEU A 61 6.43 15.88 8.46
N VAL A 62 6.05 17.10 8.08
CA VAL A 62 6.35 18.31 8.84
C VAL A 62 5.05 19.00 9.19
N SER A 63 4.81 19.22 10.48
CA SER A 63 3.66 19.98 10.95
C SER A 63 3.88 21.48 10.75
N LYS A 64 2.81 22.18 10.41
CA LYS A 64 2.73 23.64 10.38
C LYS A 64 2.44 24.17 11.78
N PRO A 65 2.96 25.34 12.17
CA PRO A 65 3.81 26.24 11.39
C PRO A 65 5.24 25.69 11.18
N LEU A 66 5.77 25.84 9.96
CA LEU A 66 7.06 25.27 9.58
C LEU A 66 8.21 25.94 10.33
N ALA A 67 8.86 25.20 11.24
CA ALA A 67 10.17 25.58 11.75
C ALA A 67 11.25 25.18 10.73
N SER A 68 12.09 26.13 10.29
CA SER A 68 13.14 25.89 9.30
C SER A 68 14.09 24.76 9.68
N ARG A 69 14.45 24.68 10.98
CA ARG A 69 15.29 23.60 11.53
C ARG A 69 14.62 22.23 11.40
N GLU A 70 13.32 22.15 11.62
CA GLU A 70 12.58 20.88 11.55
C GLU A 70 12.43 20.41 10.10
N LEU A 71 12.08 21.31 9.19
CA LEU A 71 12.05 20.99 7.77
C LEU A 71 13.42 20.50 7.27
N ALA A 72 14.51 21.19 7.63
CA ALA A 72 15.85 20.78 7.25
C ALA A 72 16.22 19.40 7.80
N ARG A 73 15.82 19.09 9.04
CA ARG A 73 16.03 17.78 9.67
C ARG A 73 15.28 16.67 8.92
N VAL A 74 14.00 16.87 8.63
CA VAL A 74 13.17 15.89 7.91
C VAL A 74 13.65 15.71 6.48
N VAL A 75 13.96 16.79 5.77
CA VAL A 75 14.52 16.74 4.40
C VAL A 75 15.85 15.97 4.39
N ALA A 76 16.76 16.25 5.33
CA ALA A 76 18.02 15.54 5.42
C ALA A 76 17.81 14.05 5.72
N GLN A 77 16.88 13.70 6.61
CA GLN A 77 16.51 12.31 6.92
C GLN A 77 15.97 11.58 5.69
N VAL A 78 15.03 12.19 4.98
CA VAL A 78 14.38 11.60 3.80
C VAL A 78 15.38 11.43 2.64
N LEU A 79 16.26 12.41 2.42
CA LEU A 79 17.33 12.32 1.40
C LEU A 79 18.42 11.30 1.77
N ALA A 80 18.80 11.21 3.05
CA ALA A 80 19.82 10.29 3.54
C ALA A 80 19.33 8.83 3.65
N ALA A 81 18.00 8.62 3.74
CA ALA A 81 17.42 7.30 3.60
C ALA A 81 17.89 6.71 2.27
N ARG A 82 18.62 5.59 2.32
CA ARG A 82 18.98 4.85 1.11
C ARG A 82 17.68 4.61 0.34
N PRO A 83 17.66 4.79 -1.00
CA PRO A 83 16.56 4.24 -1.76
C PRO A 83 16.52 2.77 -1.36
N ARG A 84 15.50 2.34 -0.61
CA ARG A 84 15.20 0.91 -0.54
C ARG A 84 15.02 0.56 -2.02
N GLU A 85 15.90 -0.31 -2.52
CA GLU A 85 15.84 -0.78 -3.89
C GLU A 85 14.38 -1.06 -4.19
N ARG A 86 13.88 -0.58 -5.33
CA ARG A 86 12.47 -0.73 -5.69
C ARG A 86 12.01 -2.20 -5.52
N GLU A 87 12.93 -3.15 -5.67
CA GLU A 87 12.80 -4.57 -5.33
C GLU A 87 12.32 -4.88 -3.90
N ALA A 88 12.77 -4.15 -2.87
CA ALA A 88 12.34 -4.37 -1.48
C ALA A 88 10.88 -3.93 -1.22
N ASP A 89 10.27 -3.18 -2.15
CA ASP A 89 8.86 -2.79 -2.12
C ASP A 89 8.02 -3.62 -3.12
N LEU A 90 8.63 -4.52 -3.91
CA LEU A 90 7.93 -5.46 -4.77
C LEU A 90 7.75 -6.80 -4.04
N LEU A 91 6.51 -7.22 -3.85
CA LEU A 91 6.18 -8.54 -3.33
C LEU A 91 5.59 -9.39 -4.45
N GLN A 92 6.42 -10.25 -5.03
CA GLN A 92 6.02 -11.14 -6.12
C GLN A 92 5.66 -12.53 -5.59
N VAL A 93 4.49 -13.03 -6.01
CA VAL A 93 4.05 -14.41 -5.77
C VAL A 93 3.36 -14.91 -7.04
N GLY A 94 3.96 -15.91 -7.70
CA GLY A 94 3.47 -16.42 -8.99
C GLY A 94 3.52 -15.36 -10.11
N SER A 95 2.43 -15.23 -10.86
CA SER A 95 2.23 -14.27 -11.95
C SER A 95 1.95 -12.84 -11.48
N ILE A 96 1.80 -12.63 -10.17
CA ILE A 96 1.31 -11.39 -9.57
C ILE A 96 2.41 -10.75 -8.74
N THR A 97 2.54 -9.43 -8.86
CA THR A 97 3.48 -8.63 -8.08
C THR A 97 2.75 -7.45 -7.44
N LEU A 98 2.82 -7.34 -6.12
CA LEU A 98 2.39 -6.15 -5.40
C LEU A 98 3.51 -5.12 -5.39
N ASP A 99 3.24 -3.93 -5.91
CA ASP A 99 4.16 -2.80 -5.83
C ASP A 99 3.79 -1.91 -4.64
N GLY A 100 4.69 -1.81 -3.66
CA GLY A 100 4.51 -1.02 -2.44
C GLY A 100 4.69 0.48 -2.61
N ALA A 101 5.35 0.92 -3.68
CA ALA A 101 5.46 2.32 -4.00
C ALA A 101 4.15 2.88 -4.56
N THR A 102 3.56 2.13 -5.49
CA THR A 102 2.34 2.53 -6.21
C THR A 102 1.07 2.01 -5.57
N ARG A 103 1.19 1.02 -4.66
CA ARG A 103 0.10 0.20 -4.11
C ARG A 103 -0.79 -0.43 -5.18
N GLN A 104 -0.17 -0.79 -6.29
CA GLN A 104 -0.82 -1.46 -7.41
C GLN A 104 -0.51 -2.94 -7.41
N LEU A 105 -1.43 -3.70 -7.99
CA LEU A 105 -1.20 -5.08 -8.36
C LEU A 105 -0.73 -5.11 -9.81
N LEU A 106 0.49 -5.57 -10.05
CA LEU A 106 1.03 -5.85 -11.37
C LEU A 106 0.77 -7.33 -11.69
N PHE A 107 0.33 -7.63 -12.92
CA PHE A 107 -0.02 -9.00 -13.33
C PHE A 107 0.58 -9.34 -14.69
N ALA A 108 0.65 -10.64 -15.01
CA ALA A 108 1.15 -11.13 -16.28
C ALA A 108 0.40 -10.47 -17.46
N GLY A 109 1.14 -9.84 -18.37
CA GLY A 109 0.58 -9.02 -19.46
C GLY A 109 0.87 -7.52 -19.34
N GLY A 110 1.58 -7.08 -18.29
CA GLY A 110 2.10 -5.71 -18.17
C GLY A 110 1.06 -4.67 -17.72
N GLY A 111 -0.11 -5.13 -17.26
CA GLY A 111 -1.15 -4.28 -16.70
C GLY A 111 -0.93 -4.00 -15.21
N ALA A 112 -1.55 -2.91 -14.74
CA ALA A 112 -1.62 -2.57 -13.33
C ALA A 112 -3.09 -2.42 -12.91
N LEU A 113 -3.46 -3.10 -11.83
CA LEU A 113 -4.79 -3.06 -11.25
C LEU A 113 -4.76 -2.21 -9.97
N PRO A 114 -5.49 -1.09 -9.91
CA PRO A 114 -5.56 -0.28 -8.71
C PRO A 114 -6.37 -0.99 -7.61
N LEU A 115 -5.78 -1.04 -6.42
CA LEU A 115 -6.42 -1.56 -5.21
C LEU A 115 -6.81 -0.40 -4.29
N THR A 116 -7.86 -0.59 -3.49
CA THR A 116 -8.12 0.30 -2.35
C THR A 116 -7.05 0.09 -1.28
N PRO A 117 -6.85 1.03 -0.35
CA PRO A 117 -5.84 0.89 0.71
C PRO A 117 -6.04 -0.38 1.54
N THR A 118 -7.29 -0.72 1.86
CA THR A 118 -7.64 -1.91 2.62
C THR A 118 -7.42 -3.19 1.83
N GLU A 119 -7.81 -3.21 0.55
CA GLU A 119 -7.57 -4.35 -0.33
C GLU A 119 -6.07 -4.62 -0.50
N TRP A 120 -5.26 -3.58 -0.66
CA TRP A 120 -3.81 -3.72 -0.78
C TRP A 120 -3.19 -4.27 0.50
N ARG A 121 -3.59 -3.76 1.68
CA ARG A 121 -3.10 -4.25 2.97
C ARG A 121 -3.48 -5.71 3.19
N LEU A 122 -4.73 -6.08 2.88
CA LEU A 122 -5.22 -7.44 2.96
C LEU A 122 -4.43 -8.37 2.05
N LEU A 123 -4.27 -8.00 0.79
CA LEU A 123 -3.55 -8.82 -0.18
C LEU A 123 -2.06 -8.94 0.17
N ARG A 124 -1.43 -7.85 0.63
CA ARG A 124 -0.04 -7.86 1.11
C ARG A 124 0.13 -8.81 2.31
N CYS A 125 -0.77 -8.75 3.29
CA CYS A 125 -0.73 -9.64 4.46
C CYS A 125 -0.76 -11.12 4.04
N LEU A 126 -1.67 -11.48 3.12
CA LEU A 126 -1.77 -12.85 2.62
C LEU A 126 -0.58 -13.26 1.73
N MET A 127 -0.09 -12.38 0.86
CA MET A 127 1.05 -12.66 -0.02
C MET A 127 2.40 -12.72 0.72
N GLN A 128 2.51 -12.10 1.91
CA GLN A 128 3.71 -12.21 2.75
C GLN A 128 3.88 -13.59 3.37
N ARG A 129 2.79 -14.37 3.46
CA ARG A 129 2.75 -15.73 3.98
C ARG A 129 2.12 -16.66 2.94
N PRO A 130 2.78 -16.88 1.78
CA PRO A 130 2.21 -17.69 0.71
C PRO A 130 1.97 -19.13 1.21
N ALA A 131 0.85 -19.73 0.78
CA ALA A 131 0.37 -21.04 1.19
C ALA A 131 0.02 -21.22 2.69
N GLU A 132 0.10 -20.16 3.50
CA GLU A 132 -0.42 -20.15 4.86
C GLU A 132 -1.86 -19.61 4.90
N PHE A 133 -2.62 -20.06 5.89
CA PHE A 133 -3.97 -19.56 6.15
C PHE A 133 -3.96 -18.66 7.38
N VAL A 134 -4.50 -17.46 7.22
CA VAL A 134 -4.62 -16.43 8.25
C VAL A 134 -6.08 -16.36 8.71
N SER A 135 -6.29 -16.35 10.02
CA SER A 135 -7.64 -16.32 10.59
C SER A 135 -8.33 -14.97 10.29
N PRO A 136 -9.67 -14.93 10.25
CA PRO A 136 -10.40 -13.67 10.13
C PRO A 136 -10.04 -12.68 11.24
N GLU A 137 -9.84 -13.17 12.47
CA GLU A 137 -9.49 -12.36 13.65
C GLU A 137 -8.12 -11.69 13.48
N GLU A 138 -7.11 -12.45 13.04
CA GLU A 138 -5.77 -11.90 12.79
C GLU A 138 -5.78 -10.89 11.63
N LEU A 139 -6.58 -11.15 10.59
CA LEU A 139 -6.75 -10.20 9.49
C LEU A 139 -7.42 -8.90 9.94
N LEU A 140 -8.43 -8.97 10.81
CA LEU A 140 -9.08 -7.79 11.39
C LEU A 140 -8.07 -6.93 12.16
N GLU A 141 -7.20 -7.55 12.94
CA GLU A 141 -6.14 -6.85 13.66
C GLU A 141 -5.11 -6.22 12.71
N GLN A 142 -4.52 -7.00 11.80
CA GLN A 142 -3.40 -6.51 10.97
C GLN A 142 -3.82 -5.51 9.88
N VAL A 143 -5.01 -5.70 9.30
CA VAL A 143 -5.48 -4.90 8.16
C VAL A 143 -6.36 -3.73 8.60
N TRP A 144 -7.17 -3.89 9.66
CA TRP A 144 -8.07 -2.85 10.15
C TRP A 144 -7.65 -2.25 11.50
N GLY A 145 -6.75 -2.89 12.26
CA GLY A 145 -6.36 -2.42 13.58
C GLY A 145 -7.43 -2.67 14.65
N TYR A 146 -8.33 -3.63 14.42
CA TYR A 146 -9.37 -3.96 15.38
C TYR A 146 -8.79 -4.73 16.57
N PRO A 147 -9.10 -4.33 17.82
CA PRO A 147 -8.78 -5.12 19.00
C PRO A 147 -9.34 -6.55 18.91
N GLU A 148 -8.70 -7.49 19.59
CA GLU A 148 -9.17 -8.87 19.68
C GLU A 148 -10.64 -8.92 20.16
N GLY A 149 -11.46 -9.72 19.47
CA GLY A 149 -12.89 -9.84 19.75
C GLY A 149 -13.77 -8.69 19.24
N THR A 150 -13.23 -7.76 18.46
CA THR A 150 -14.02 -6.67 17.83
C THR A 150 -14.07 -6.79 16.31
N GLY A 151 -15.23 -6.41 15.75
CA GLY A 151 -15.54 -6.65 14.34
C GLY A 151 -15.90 -8.11 14.05
N GLY A 152 -16.47 -8.34 12.88
CA GLY A 152 -16.88 -9.68 12.49
C GLY A 152 -16.26 -10.15 11.17
N PRO A 153 -16.19 -11.48 10.96
CA PRO A 153 -15.55 -12.11 9.81
C PRO A 153 -16.21 -11.72 8.47
N GLU A 154 -17.42 -11.18 8.48
CA GLU A 154 -18.11 -10.62 7.33
C GLU A 154 -17.37 -9.44 6.68
N VAL A 155 -16.66 -8.62 7.46
CA VAL A 155 -15.86 -7.52 6.93
C VAL A 155 -14.73 -8.06 6.05
N VAL A 156 -14.00 -9.06 6.56
CA VAL A 156 -12.94 -9.75 5.82
C VAL A 156 -13.53 -10.43 4.58
N ARG A 157 -14.64 -11.16 4.73
CA ARG A 157 -15.30 -11.88 3.64
C ARG A 157 -15.70 -10.95 2.49
N ALA A 158 -16.24 -9.77 2.79
CA ALA A 158 -16.64 -8.79 1.78
C ALA A 158 -15.43 -8.29 0.98
N HIS A 159 -14.32 -7.97 1.66
CA HIS A 159 -13.10 -7.49 1.00
C HIS A 159 -12.40 -8.59 0.18
N VAL A 160 -12.36 -9.82 0.68
CA VAL A 160 -11.86 -10.98 -0.08
C VAL A 160 -12.71 -11.23 -1.32
N SER A 161 -14.04 -11.12 -1.24
CA SER A 161 -14.93 -11.25 -2.38
C SER A 161 -14.69 -10.17 -3.45
N ASN A 162 -14.47 -8.93 -3.02
CA ASN A 162 -14.13 -7.83 -3.94
C ASN A 162 -12.77 -8.04 -4.60
N LEU A 163 -11.75 -8.46 -3.84
CA LEU A 163 -10.43 -8.81 -4.38
C LEU A 163 -10.53 -9.92 -5.42
N ARG A 164 -11.24 -11.02 -5.12
CA ARG A 164 -11.45 -12.12 -6.08
C ARG A 164 -12.09 -11.63 -7.38
N ARG A 165 -13.09 -10.75 -7.30
CA ARG A 165 -13.74 -10.18 -8.48
C ARG A 165 -12.76 -9.35 -9.32
N LYS A 166 -11.90 -8.55 -8.67
CA LYS A 166 -10.88 -7.75 -9.36
C LYS A 166 -9.80 -8.63 -10.00
N LEU A 167 -9.33 -9.65 -9.29
CA LEU A 167 -8.38 -10.64 -9.82
C LEU A 167 -8.98 -11.40 -11.01
N HIS A 168 -10.24 -11.81 -10.92
CA HIS A 168 -10.94 -12.43 -12.05
C HIS A 168 -11.00 -11.54 -13.28
N SER A 169 -11.19 -10.22 -13.09
CA SER A 169 -11.29 -9.27 -14.21
C SER A 169 -9.98 -9.09 -14.99
N ILE A 170 -8.85 -9.50 -14.41
CA ILE A 170 -7.53 -9.47 -15.05
C ILE A 170 -7.08 -10.86 -15.55
N GLY A 171 -7.97 -11.85 -15.50
CA GLY A 171 -7.71 -13.21 -16.00
C GLY A 171 -7.03 -14.15 -15.00
N GLU A 172 -6.81 -13.71 -13.76
CA GLU A 172 -6.27 -14.54 -12.69
C GLU A 172 -7.35 -15.44 -12.09
N ASP A 173 -6.98 -16.66 -11.66
CA ASP A 173 -7.91 -17.59 -11.03
C ASP A 173 -8.37 -17.02 -9.68
N PRO A 174 -9.69 -16.83 -9.43
CA PRO A 174 -10.19 -16.43 -8.11
C PRO A 174 -9.74 -17.34 -6.96
N GLN A 175 -9.36 -18.59 -7.26
CA GLN A 175 -8.86 -19.56 -6.29
C GLN A 175 -7.44 -19.27 -5.78
N ILE A 176 -6.71 -18.31 -6.35
CA ILE A 176 -5.44 -17.86 -5.76
C ILE A 176 -5.67 -17.28 -4.35
N LEU A 177 -6.86 -16.72 -4.09
CA LEU A 177 -7.31 -16.40 -2.74
C LEU A 177 -8.20 -17.54 -2.25
N ARG A 178 -7.64 -18.45 -1.45
CA ARG A 178 -8.39 -19.59 -0.88
C ARG A 178 -9.06 -19.22 0.44
N THR A 179 -10.20 -19.83 0.67
CA THR A 179 -10.85 -19.84 1.98
C THR A 179 -11.03 -21.29 2.39
N ILE A 180 -10.48 -21.67 3.53
CA ILE A 180 -10.75 -22.96 4.15
C ILE A 180 -11.59 -22.72 5.40
N PRO A 181 -12.77 -23.36 5.52
CA PRO A 181 -13.56 -23.31 6.74
C PRO A 181 -12.67 -23.64 7.95
N TYR A 182 -12.81 -22.88 9.04
CA TYR A 182 -12.06 -23.03 10.30
C TYR A 182 -10.55 -22.68 10.27
N LEU A 183 -9.91 -22.61 9.10
CA LEU A 183 -8.51 -22.14 8.97
C LEU A 183 -8.43 -20.65 8.59
N GLY A 184 -9.37 -20.16 7.78
CA GLY A 184 -9.40 -18.75 7.35
C GLY A 184 -9.03 -18.58 5.88
N TYR A 185 -8.20 -17.58 5.59
CA TYR A 185 -7.91 -17.11 4.24
C TYR A 185 -6.42 -17.25 3.91
N GLY A 186 -6.10 -17.71 2.71
CA GLY A 186 -4.72 -17.87 2.27
C GLY A 186 -4.53 -17.39 0.85
N PHE A 187 -3.28 -17.01 0.52
CA PHE A 187 -2.87 -16.77 -0.86
C PHE A 187 -2.07 -17.97 -1.36
N VAL A 188 -2.56 -18.64 -2.39
CA VAL A 188 -1.91 -19.79 -3.03
C VAL A 188 -1.56 -19.38 -4.45
N ALA A 189 -0.26 -19.22 -4.71
CA ALA A 189 0.21 -19.02 -6.07
C ALA A 189 -0.13 -20.26 -6.90
N ASP A 190 -0.51 -20.05 -8.16
CA ASP A 190 -0.52 -21.16 -9.10
C ASP A 190 0.95 -21.55 -9.34
N GLU A 191 1.41 -22.60 -8.65
CA GLU A 191 2.65 -23.28 -9.03
C GLU A 191 2.37 -23.85 -10.41
N GLY A 192 2.80 -23.14 -11.45
CA GLY A 192 2.79 -23.68 -12.80
C GLY A 192 3.38 -25.08 -12.72
N MET A 193 2.56 -26.10 -13.03
CA MET A 193 2.99 -27.48 -13.13
C MET A 193 4.17 -27.53 -14.11
N GLY A 194 5.38 -27.47 -13.57
CA GLY A 194 6.59 -27.91 -14.22
C GLY A 194 6.51 -29.42 -14.35
N THR A 195 5.82 -29.88 -15.39
CA THR A 195 6.06 -31.18 -16.01
C THR A 195 7.33 -31.13 -16.84
#